data_AF-A0A8X6WKN0-F1
#
_entry.id   AF-A0A8X6WKN0-F1
#
_cell.length_a   1.000
_cell.length_b   1.000
_cell.length_c   1.000
_cell.angle_alpha   90.00
_cell.angle_beta   90.00
_cell.angle_gamma   90.00
#
_symmetry.space_group_name_H-M   'P 1'
#
loop_
_entity.id
_entity.type
_entity.pdbx_description
1 polymer ?
#
loop_
_entity_poly.entity_id
_entity_poly.type
_entity_poly.pdbx_seq_one_letter_code
_entity_poly.pdbx_strand_id
1 'polypeptide(L)'
;MRRVVAIAWLLLLLTPLGQGIRKTIEPTNAIEDVDARRLEELIDTEEFLAVLFYTKECKDCHKILQELEKIDDDAENFGVQFVKNGEKFLAKKYGVSEFPALVYFRNKHPAIYDGEYSSHFKTDV
;
A
#
# COMPACT_ATOMS: atom_id res chain seq x y z
N MET A 1 -41.85 -34.68 30.44
CA MET A 1 -41.04 -35.57 29.59
C MET A 1 -39.65 -34.98 29.49
N ARG A 2 -38.68 -35.62 30.16
CA ARG A 2 -37.28 -35.20 30.20
C ARG A 2 -36.48 -36.18 29.34
N ARG A 3 -35.43 -35.69 28.68
CA ARG A 3 -34.30 -36.42 28.06
C ARG A 3 -34.45 -36.88 26.61
N VAL A 4 -34.47 -35.94 25.65
CA VAL A 4 -33.95 -36.19 24.28
C VAL A 4 -33.31 -34.91 23.72
N VAL A 5 -32.37 -34.30 24.44
CA VAL A 5 -31.52 -33.21 23.89
C VAL A 5 -30.13 -33.34 24.49
N ALA A 6 -29.39 -34.39 24.15
CA ALA A 6 -28.02 -34.58 24.64
C ALA A 6 -27.07 -35.24 23.63
N ILE A 7 -27.48 -35.46 22.38
CA ILE A 7 -26.64 -36.15 21.38
C ILE A 7 -26.44 -35.33 20.09
N ALA A 8 -27.22 -34.26 19.88
CA ALA A 8 -26.99 -33.35 18.74
C ALA A 8 -25.82 -32.37 18.95
N TRP A 9 -25.35 -32.18 20.18
CA TRP A 9 -24.23 -31.26 20.49
C TRP A 9 -22.84 -31.92 20.50
N LEU A 10 -22.77 -33.26 20.45
CA LEU A 10 -21.50 -33.99 20.51
C LEU A 10 -20.96 -34.42 19.13
N LEU A 11 -21.68 -34.10 18.04
CA LEU A 11 -21.30 -34.40 16.64
C LEU A 11 -20.97 -33.15 15.81
N LEU A 12 -20.70 -32.01 16.46
CA LEU A 12 -20.20 -30.78 15.84
C LEU A 12 -18.78 -30.39 16.28
N LEU A 13 -18.05 -31.30 16.94
CA LEU A 13 -16.65 -31.10 17.36
C LEU A 13 -15.68 -32.08 16.66
N LEU A 14 -16.05 -32.59 15.48
CA LEU A 14 -15.19 -33.53 14.73
C LEU A 14 -15.23 -33.38 13.21
N THR A 15 -15.82 -32.31 12.67
CA THR A 15 -15.31 -31.84 11.38
C THR A 15 -13.95 -31.21 11.67
N PRO A 16 -12.83 -31.67 11.06
CA PRO A 16 -11.71 -30.77 10.93
C PRO A 16 -12.33 -29.55 10.25
N LEU A 17 -12.44 -28.46 11.01
CA LEU A 17 -12.78 -27.14 10.51
C LEU A 17 -12.03 -27.07 9.21
N GLY A 18 -12.77 -26.96 8.09
CA GLY A 18 -12.16 -26.62 6.83
C GLY A 18 -11.36 -25.38 7.13
N GLN A 19 -10.06 -25.58 7.37
CA GLN A 19 -9.08 -24.53 7.41
C GLN A 19 -9.01 -24.17 5.94
N GLY A 20 -10.03 -23.43 5.50
CA GLY A 20 -9.92 -22.54 4.37
C GLY A 20 -8.61 -21.84 4.67
N ILE A 21 -7.66 -22.09 3.77
CA ILE A 21 -6.33 -21.53 3.84
C ILE A 21 -6.56 -20.02 3.95
N ARG A 22 -6.59 -19.48 5.17
CA ARG A 22 -6.20 -18.10 5.38
C ARG A 22 -4.75 -18.17 4.96
N LYS A 23 -4.50 -17.86 3.69
CA LYS A 23 -3.17 -17.45 3.26
C LYS A 23 -2.88 -16.31 4.22
N THR A 24 -2.09 -16.59 5.25
CA THR A 24 -1.29 -15.56 5.86
C THR A 24 -0.55 -14.98 4.67
N ILE A 25 -1.04 -13.84 4.19
CA ILE A 25 -0.28 -13.02 3.27
C ILE A 25 0.88 -12.62 4.16
N GLU A 26 2.00 -13.34 4.04
CA GLU A 26 3.28 -12.81 4.47
C GLU A 26 3.33 -11.42 3.82
N PRO A 27 3.36 -10.32 4.60
CA PRO A 27 3.58 -9.03 4.01
C PRO A 27 4.91 -9.17 3.29
N THR A 28 4.87 -9.14 1.97
CA THR A 28 6.07 -8.77 1.23
C THR A 28 6.42 -7.41 1.80
N ASN A 29 7.61 -7.21 2.38
CA ASN A 29 8.12 -5.90 2.83
C ASN A 29 8.31 -4.93 1.64
N ALA A 30 7.31 -4.85 0.79
CA ALA A 30 7.32 -4.23 -0.51
C ALA A 30 6.03 -3.42 -0.59
N ILE A 31 6.19 -2.16 -0.96
CA ILE A 31 5.09 -1.21 -1.07
C ILE A 31 4.04 -1.73 -2.06
N GLU A 32 2.78 -1.75 -1.62
CA GLU A 32 1.63 -2.26 -2.37
C GLU A 32 1.41 -1.49 -3.68
N ASP A 33 1.23 -2.21 -4.80
CA ASP A 33 0.80 -1.62 -6.07
C ASP A 33 -0.73 -1.64 -6.18
N VAL A 34 -1.35 -0.46 -6.25
CA VAL A 34 -2.80 -0.31 -6.21
C VAL A 34 -3.34 0.19 -7.55
N ASP A 35 -4.51 -0.33 -7.94
CA ASP A 35 -5.26 0.18 -9.09
C ASP A 35 -5.96 1.51 -8.75
N ALA A 36 -6.52 2.19 -9.77
CA ALA A 36 -7.18 3.48 -9.57
C ALA A 36 -8.30 3.45 -8.52
N ARG A 37 -9.09 2.37 -8.48
CA ARG A 37 -10.22 2.28 -7.53
C ARG A 37 -9.70 2.13 -6.12
N ARG A 38 -8.74 1.25 -5.91
CA ARG A 38 -8.11 1.02 -4.61
C ARG A 38 -7.39 2.28 -4.11
N LEU A 39 -6.75 3.03 -5.00
CA LEU A 39 -6.12 4.30 -4.63
C LEU A 39 -7.16 5.34 -4.17
N GLU A 40 -8.28 5.47 -4.87
CA GLU A 40 -9.34 6.41 -4.48
C GLU A 40 -9.96 6.03 -3.12
N GLU A 41 -10.17 4.73 -2.87
CA GLU A 41 -10.59 4.24 -1.54
C GLU A 41 -9.60 4.65 -0.44
N LEU A 42 -8.31 4.42 -0.65
CA LEU A 42 -7.26 4.75 0.32
C LEU A 42 -7.17 6.26 0.57
N ILE A 43 -7.29 7.09 -0.47
CA ILE A 43 -7.34 8.55 -0.32
C ILE A 43 -8.53 8.96 0.55
N ASP A 44 -9.65 8.22 0.47
CA ASP A 44 -10.85 8.52 1.23
C ASP A 44 -10.82 8.04 2.68
N THR A 45 -10.10 6.94 2.97
CA THR A 45 -10.06 6.29 4.29
C THR A 45 -8.86 6.66 5.13
N GLU A 46 -7.68 6.82 4.51
CA GLU A 46 -6.43 7.04 5.23
C GLU A 46 -6.23 8.53 5.57
N GLU A 47 -5.84 8.81 6.82
CA GLU A 47 -5.53 10.18 7.24
C GLU A 47 -4.22 10.69 6.60
N PHE A 48 -3.23 9.80 6.51
CA PHE A 48 -1.91 10.06 5.94
C PHE A 48 -1.52 8.96 4.95
N LEU A 49 -1.41 9.31 3.68
CA LEU A 49 -1.11 8.37 2.59
C LEU A 49 0.00 8.93 1.70
N ALA A 50 1.06 8.17 1.50
CA ALA A 50 2.14 8.47 0.57
C ALA A 50 2.01 7.61 -0.69
N VAL A 51 1.89 8.25 -1.85
CA VAL A 51 1.65 7.59 -3.14
C VAL A 51 2.82 7.85 -4.07
N LEU A 52 3.57 6.79 -4.42
CA LEU A 52 4.57 6.87 -5.47
C LEU A 52 3.91 6.63 -6.84
N PHE A 53 3.76 7.69 -7.62
CA PHE A 53 3.40 7.58 -9.03
C PHE A 53 4.63 7.24 -9.87
N TYR A 54 4.54 6.17 -10.66
CA TYR A 54 5.66 5.66 -11.45
C TYR A 54 5.26 5.31 -12.89
N THR A 55 6.24 4.99 -13.73
CA THR A 55 6.00 4.49 -15.09
C THR A 55 6.90 3.29 -15.41
N LYS A 56 6.66 2.58 -16.50
CA LYS A 56 7.54 1.48 -16.91
C LYS A 56 8.89 1.95 -17.48
N GLU A 57 8.98 3.22 -17.87
CA GLU A 57 10.10 3.79 -18.63
C GLU A 57 10.94 4.78 -17.81
N CYS A 58 10.71 4.88 -16.50
CA CYS A 58 11.46 5.79 -15.63
C CYS A 58 12.75 5.15 -15.13
N LYS A 59 13.85 5.89 -15.29
CA LYS A 59 15.21 5.45 -14.91
C LYS A 59 15.38 5.31 -13.40
N ASP A 60 14.79 6.25 -12.64
CA ASP A 60 15.04 6.38 -11.20
C ASP A 60 13.96 5.75 -10.32
N CYS A 61 12.86 5.25 -10.90
CA CYS A 61 11.76 4.69 -10.10
C CYS A 61 12.19 3.49 -9.25
N HIS A 62 13.05 2.61 -9.78
CA HIS A 62 13.52 1.46 -9.02
C HIS A 62 14.34 1.89 -7.81
N LYS A 63 15.23 2.87 -8.00
CA LYS A 63 16.07 3.40 -6.93
C LYS A 63 15.22 4.07 -5.85
N ILE A 64 14.30 4.95 -6.23
CA ILE A 64 13.42 5.61 -5.25
C ILE A 64 12.56 4.58 -4.53
N LEU A 65 11.97 3.62 -5.24
CA LEU A 65 11.16 2.58 -4.61
C LEU A 65 11.96 1.81 -3.55
N GLN A 66 13.21 1.43 -3.84
CA GLN A 66 14.09 0.77 -2.86
C GLN A 66 14.39 1.64 -1.64
N GLU A 67 14.55 2.96 -1.80
CA GLU A 67 14.74 3.85 -0.66
C GLU A 67 13.45 3.99 0.17
N LEU A 68 12.29 4.00 -0.48
CA LEU A 68 10.99 4.06 0.22
C LEU A 68 10.69 2.76 0.97
N GLU A 69 11.00 1.60 0.40
CA GLU A 69 10.83 0.29 1.05
C GLU A 69 11.65 0.16 2.35
N LYS A 70 12.77 0.89 2.49
CA LYS A 70 13.56 0.91 3.73
C LYS A 70 12.87 1.62 4.89
N ILE A 71 11.96 2.55 4.59
CA ILE A 71 11.31 3.41 5.58
C ILE A 71 9.82 3.09 5.76
N ASP A 72 9.24 2.24 4.91
CA ASP A 72 7.80 1.91 4.88
C ASP A 72 7.31 1.40 6.25
N ASP A 73 7.97 0.36 6.78
CA ASP A 73 7.66 -0.21 8.10
C ASP A 73 7.75 0.83 9.23
N ASP A 74 8.77 1.70 9.19
CA ASP A 74 8.95 2.76 10.17
C ASP A 74 7.87 3.84 10.05
N ALA A 75 7.48 4.19 8.83
CA ALA A 75 6.46 5.20 8.55
C ALA A 75 5.04 4.72 8.91
N GLU A 76 4.76 3.43 8.75
CA GLU A 76 3.51 2.80 9.20
C GLU A 76 3.34 2.96 10.72
N ASN A 77 4.43 2.87 11.50
CA ASN A 77 4.39 3.14 12.95
C ASN A 77 3.98 4.58 13.31
N PHE A 78 4.14 5.52 12.37
CA PHE A 78 3.67 6.90 12.49
C PHE A 78 2.32 7.14 11.80
N GLY A 79 1.67 6.09 11.30
CA GLY A 79 0.35 6.13 10.67
C GLY A 79 0.37 6.58 9.20
N VAL A 80 1.53 6.54 8.53
CA VAL A 80 1.63 6.86 7.11
C VAL A 80 1.63 5.57 6.29
N GLN A 81 0.59 5.35 5.50
CA GLN A 81 0.54 4.24 4.55
C GLN A 81 1.30 4.59 3.27
N PHE A 82 2.18 3.71 2.79
CA PHE A 82 2.76 3.83 1.45
C PHE A 82 2.06 2.93 0.45
N VAL A 83 1.84 3.44 -0.76
CA VAL A 83 1.41 2.69 -1.94
C VAL A 83 2.11 3.21 -3.19
N LYS A 84 2.09 2.42 -4.26
CA LYS A 84 2.52 2.86 -5.59
C LYS A 84 1.40 2.69 -6.62
N ASN A 85 1.42 3.51 -7.66
CA ASN A 85 0.47 3.44 -8.75
C ASN A 85 1.13 3.78 -10.10
N GLY A 86 0.91 2.93 -11.09
CA GLY A 86 1.49 3.06 -12.44
C GLY A 86 0.59 3.76 -13.47
N GLU A 87 -0.57 4.29 -13.07
CA GLU A 87 -1.59 4.82 -14.00
C GLU A 87 -1.37 6.31 -14.27
N LYS A 88 -0.72 6.62 -15.40
CA LYS A 88 -0.38 8.01 -15.80
C LYS A 88 -1.58 8.97 -15.81
N PHE A 89 -2.78 8.50 -16.15
CA PHE A 89 -4.00 9.32 -16.15
C PHE A 89 -4.39 9.78 -14.74
N LEU A 90 -4.27 8.89 -13.75
CA LEU A 90 -4.61 9.19 -12.37
C LEU A 90 -3.59 10.14 -11.74
N ALA A 91 -2.30 9.94 -12.02
CA ALA A 91 -1.24 10.87 -11.60
C ALA A 91 -1.53 12.31 -12.08
N LYS A 92 -1.95 12.47 -13.34
CA LYS A 92 -2.32 13.78 -13.91
C LYS A 92 -3.50 14.45 -13.20
N LYS A 93 -4.48 13.67 -12.73
CA LYS A 93 -5.62 14.19 -11.93
C LYS A 93 -5.14 14.90 -10.65
N TYR A 94 -4.01 14.47 -10.09
CA TYR A 94 -3.39 15.04 -8.89
C TYR A 94 -2.23 16.00 -9.20
N GLY A 95 -2.11 16.48 -10.44
CA GLY A 95 -1.11 17.49 -10.82
C GLY A 95 0.29 16.95 -11.14
N VAL A 96 0.46 15.63 -11.22
CA VAL A 96 1.74 15.00 -11.57
C VAL A 96 1.91 14.96 -13.09
N SER A 97 2.93 15.66 -13.59
CA SER A 97 3.35 15.65 -14.99
C SER A 97 4.67 14.91 -15.24
N GLU A 98 5.48 14.74 -14.20
CA GLU A 98 6.81 14.13 -14.25
C GLU A 98 6.84 12.89 -13.36
N PHE A 99 7.63 11.91 -13.74
CA PHE A 99 7.73 10.63 -13.03
C PHE A 99 9.19 10.25 -12.83
N PRO A 100 9.55 9.63 -11.69
CA PRO A 100 8.69 9.33 -10.53
C PRO A 100 8.24 10.58 -9.77
N ALA A 101 7.10 10.50 -9.09
CA ALA A 101 6.63 11.55 -8.20
C ALA A 101 6.01 10.95 -6.93
N LEU A 102 6.41 11.46 -5.77
CA LEU A 102 5.76 11.12 -4.51
C LEU A 102 4.71 12.19 -4.19
N VAL A 103 3.49 11.76 -3.94
CA VAL A 103 2.38 12.62 -3.50
C VAL A 103 1.95 12.20 -2.11
N TYR A 104 1.99 13.14 -1.18
CA TYR A 104 1.54 12.94 0.18
C TYR A 104 0.12 13.50 0.34
N PHE A 105 -0.81 12.65 0.71
CA PHE A 105 -2.18 13.03 1.04
C PHE A 105 -2.30 13.18 2.54
N ARG A 106 -2.78 14.35 2.98
CA ARG A 106 -3.18 14.61 4.37
C ARG A 106 -4.65 14.99 4.40
N ASN A 107 -5.48 14.16 5.01
CA ASN A 107 -6.94 14.37 5.01
C ASN A 107 -7.45 14.69 3.59
N LYS A 108 -7.12 13.83 2.63
CA LYS A 108 -7.49 13.94 1.20
C LYS A 108 -6.84 15.09 0.41
N HIS A 109 -6.08 15.97 1.05
CA HIS A 109 -5.40 17.08 0.37
C HIS A 109 -4.05 16.61 -0.15
N PRO A 110 -3.82 16.61 -1.48
CA PRO A 110 -2.54 16.22 -2.06
C PRO A 110 -1.49 17.32 -1.90
N ALA A 111 -0.28 16.91 -1.55
CA ALA A 111 0.94 17.71 -1.63
C ALA A 111 1.97 16.91 -2.42
N ILE A 112 2.38 17.42 -3.59
CA ILE A 112 3.48 16.84 -4.35
C ILE A 112 4.76 17.15 -3.58
N TYR A 113 5.55 16.12 -3.27
CA TYR A 113 6.85 16.34 -2.66
C TYR A 113 7.82 16.89 -3.72
N ASP A 114 8.43 18.02 -3.41
CA ASP A 114 9.32 18.81 -4.28
C ASP A 114 10.81 18.59 -4.00
N GLY A 115 11.15 17.82 -2.96
CA GLY A 115 12.54 17.56 -2.61
C GLY A 115 13.30 16.77 -3.68
N GLU A 116 14.61 16.90 -3.66
CA GLU A 116 15.50 16.29 -4.66
C GLU A 116 15.54 14.76 -4.54
N TYR A 117 14.88 14.06 -5.46
CA TYR A 117 15.00 12.60 -5.52
C TYR A 117 16.22 12.10 -6.31
N SER A 118 16.75 12.93 -7.22
CA SER A 118 18.06 12.73 -7.86
C SER A 118 18.32 13.79 -8.95
N SER A 119 18.90 14.92 -8.57
CA SER A 119 19.61 15.82 -9.52
C SER A 119 21.00 16.22 -9.02
N HIS A 120 21.29 16.02 -7.72
CA HIS A 120 22.58 16.31 -7.07
C HIS A 120 23.38 15.08 -6.58
N PHE A 121 23.05 13.85 -7.01
CA PHE A 121 24.03 12.74 -6.97
C PHE A 121 24.96 12.76 -8.20
N LYS A 122 25.39 13.96 -8.62
CA LYS A 122 26.56 14.10 -9.49
C LYS A 122 27.76 14.20 -8.56
N THR A 123 28.53 13.12 -8.50
CA THR A 123 29.91 13.03 -8.00
C THR A 123 30.57 14.37 -7.67
N ASP A 124 30.52 14.76 -6.39
CA ASP A 124 31.55 15.60 -5.78
C ASP A 124 32.71 14.69 -5.32
N VAL A 125 33.50 14.19 -6.27
CA VAL A 125 34.90 13.75 -6.09
C VAL A 125 35.67 14.07 -7.36
#